data_AF-A0A940KTQ8-F1
#
_entry.id   AF-A0A940KTQ8-F1
#
_cell.length_a   1.000
_cell.length_b   1.000
_cell.length_c   1.000
_cell.angle_alpha   90.00
_cell.angle_beta   90.00
_cell.angle_gamma   90.00
#
_symmetry.space_group_name_H-M   'P 1'
#
loop_
_entity.id
_entity.type
_entity.pdbx_description
1 polymer ?
#
loop_
_entity_poly.entity_id
_entity_poly.type
_entity_poly.pdbx_seq_one_letter_code
_entity_poly.pdbx_strand_id
1 'polypeptide(L)'
;MFKELWCAGATRKYWWASTLLMLGYVPTIVFAMSKMASIQSPPLRALIALSPMPFVLGFVYVEYTRIRRTDELRQRVELEAGLVGLVVSILVLTALGLLDNAGVIELPLLLAAPLMCVFYFCAQIWAHRHYQ
;
A
#
# COMPACT_ATOMS: atom_id res chain seq x y z
N MET A 1 -22.31 -0.67 4.38
CA MET A 1 -21.03 -0.04 4.75
C MET A 1 -19.79 -0.81 4.29
N PHE A 2 -19.30 -1.88 4.95
CA PHE A 2 -17.97 -2.47 4.60
C PHE A 2 -17.89 -3.03 3.16
N LYS A 3 -18.92 -3.75 2.70
CA LYS A 3 -18.99 -4.23 1.30
C LYS A 3 -19.08 -3.10 0.29
N GLU A 4 -19.75 -1.99 0.61
CA GLU A 4 -19.89 -0.85 -0.29
C GLU A 4 -18.61 -0.02 -0.38
N LEU A 5 -17.85 0.05 0.72
CA LEU A 5 -16.52 0.65 0.74
C LEU A 5 -15.51 -0.18 -0.05
N TRP A 6 -15.45 -1.49 0.21
CA TRP A 6 -14.34 -2.32 -0.28
C TRP A 6 -14.60 -3.02 -1.60
N CYS A 7 -15.85 -3.40 -1.88
CA CYS A 7 -16.19 -4.18 -3.07
C CYS A 7 -16.75 -3.32 -4.21
N ALA A 8 -16.87 -2.00 -4.06
CA ALA A 8 -17.28 -1.12 -5.14
C ALA A 8 -16.30 -1.25 -6.33
N GLY A 9 -16.85 -1.49 -7.53
CA GLY A 9 -16.06 -1.73 -8.75
C GLY A 9 -15.32 -3.08 -8.80
N ALA A 10 -15.41 -3.91 -7.76
CA ALA A 10 -14.72 -5.19 -7.70
C ALA A 10 -15.41 -6.24 -8.58
N THR A 11 -14.65 -6.80 -9.51
CA THR A 11 -15.08 -7.90 -10.40
C THR A 11 -14.40 -9.21 -10.02
N ARG A 12 -14.90 -10.34 -10.53
CA ARG A 12 -14.20 -11.64 -10.37
C ARG A 12 -12.75 -11.57 -10.86
N LYS A 13 -12.49 -10.87 -11.96
CA LYS A 13 -11.14 -10.65 -12.51
C LYS A 13 -10.26 -9.84 -11.55
N TYR A 14 -10.81 -8.82 -10.91
CA TYR A 14 -10.12 -8.02 -9.89
C TYR A 14 -9.66 -8.89 -8.71
N TRP A 15 -10.54 -9.73 -8.16
CA TRP A 15 -10.21 -10.60 -7.03
C TRP A 15 -9.13 -11.62 -7.38
N TRP A 16 -9.20 -12.22 -8.57
CA TRP A 16 -8.15 -13.11 -9.06
C TRP A 16 -6.81 -12.39 -9.23
N ALA A 17 -6.81 -11.23 -9.89
CA ALA A 17 -5.58 -10.47 -10.13
C ALA A 17 -4.93 -10.00 -8.83
N SER A 18 -5.70 -9.38 -7.93
CA SER A 18 -5.19 -8.94 -6.61
C SER A 18 -4.67 -10.09 -5.75
N THR A 19 -5.37 -11.23 -5.75
CA THR A 19 -4.92 -12.44 -5.03
C THR A 19 -3.61 -12.97 -5.60
N LEU A 20 -3.48 -13.08 -6.93
CA LEU A 20 -2.25 -13.53 -7.57
C LEU A 20 -1.07 -12.59 -7.27
N LEU A 21 -1.32 -11.28 -7.28
CA LEU A 21 -0.31 -10.28 -6.94
C LEU A 21 0.15 -10.40 -5.47
N MET A 22 -0.78 -10.61 -4.53
CA MET A 22 -0.45 -10.84 -3.13
C MET A 22 0.32 -12.15 -2.92
N LEU A 23 -0.09 -13.22 -3.60
CA LEU A 23 0.62 -14.50 -3.59
C LEU A 23 2.01 -14.44 -4.24
N GLY A 24 2.28 -13.46 -5.11
CA GLY A 24 3.63 -13.19 -5.59
C GLY A 24 4.44 -12.29 -4.65
N TYR A 25 3.79 -11.26 -4.09
CA TYR A 25 4.41 -10.28 -3.21
C TYR A 25 4.94 -10.88 -1.90
N VAL A 26 4.13 -11.66 -1.19
CA VAL A 26 4.54 -12.19 0.14
C VAL A 26 5.73 -13.15 0.01
N PRO A 27 5.72 -14.15 -0.90
CA PRO A 27 6.88 -15.03 -1.06
C PRO A 27 8.13 -14.32 -1.55
N THR A 28 8.00 -13.28 -2.40
CA THR A 28 9.19 -12.52 -2.83
C THR A 28 9.82 -11.73 -1.70
N ILE A 29 9.04 -11.16 -0.78
CA ILE A 29 9.60 -10.56 0.44
C ILE A 29 10.29 -11.60 1.31
N VAL A 30 9.63 -12.73 1.59
CA VAL A 30 10.21 -13.80 2.43
C VAL A 30 11.51 -14.33 1.80
N PHE A 31 11.51 -14.54 0.49
CA PHE A 31 12.70 -14.95 -0.26
C PHE A 31 13.80 -13.90 -0.18
N ALA A 32 13.49 -12.62 -0.43
CA ALA A 32 14.45 -11.54 -0.38
C ALA A 32 15.10 -11.43 1.01
N MET A 33 14.30 -11.44 2.08
CA MET A 33 14.80 -11.35 3.46
C MET A 33 15.67 -12.56 3.84
N SER A 34 15.28 -13.78 3.47
CA SER A 34 16.04 -15.00 3.80
C SER A 34 17.39 -15.11 3.09
N LYS A 35 17.53 -14.50 1.90
CA LYS A 35 18.76 -14.59 1.09
C LYS A 35 19.67 -13.38 1.20
N MET A 36 19.17 -12.25 1.72
CA MET A 36 19.89 -10.97 1.72
C MET A 36 21.26 -11.01 2.39
N ALA A 37 21.40 -11.77 3.49
CA ALA A 37 22.66 -11.92 4.22
C ALA A 37 23.72 -12.73 3.48
N SER A 38 23.31 -13.61 2.55
CA SER A 38 24.21 -14.53 1.84
C SER A 38 24.80 -13.94 0.54
N ILE A 39 24.30 -12.78 0.09
CA ILE A 39 24.65 -12.21 -1.20
C ILE A 39 25.70 -11.12 -1.03
N GLN A 40 26.92 -11.42 -1.48
CA GLN A 40 28.05 -10.49 -1.43
C GLN A 40 27.99 -9.43 -2.55
N SER A 41 27.42 -9.77 -3.70
CA SER A 41 27.33 -8.87 -4.86
C SER A 41 26.31 -7.76 -4.62
N PRO A 42 26.72 -6.47 -4.53
CA PRO A 42 25.80 -5.36 -4.33
C PRO A 42 24.67 -5.24 -5.37
N PRO A 43 24.91 -5.37 -6.69
CA PRO A 43 23.84 -5.24 -7.67
C PRO A 43 22.82 -6.39 -7.57
N LEU A 44 23.28 -7.62 -7.32
CA LEU A 44 22.37 -8.75 -7.13
C LEU A 44 21.50 -8.58 -5.88
N ARG A 45 22.09 -8.07 -4.79
CA ARG A 45 21.37 -7.77 -3.56
C ARG A 45 20.30 -6.70 -3.78
N ALA A 46 20.60 -5.66 -4.56
CA ALA A 46 19.63 -4.61 -4.91
C ALA A 46 18.47 -5.17 -5.76
N LEU A 47 18.76 -5.99 -6.77
CA LEU A 47 17.72 -6.61 -7.60
C LEU A 47 16.77 -7.49 -6.78
N ILE A 48 17.31 -8.28 -5.85
CA ILE A 48 16.48 -9.13 -4.98
C ILE A 48 15.67 -8.28 -3.99
N ALA A 49 16.26 -7.24 -3.40
CA ALA A 49 15.56 -6.31 -2.52
C ALA A 49 14.36 -5.64 -3.21
N LEU A 50 14.51 -5.30 -4.49
CA LEU A 50 13.49 -4.64 -5.29
C LEU A 50 12.54 -5.61 -6.01
N SER A 51 12.79 -6.91 -5.95
CA SER A 51 11.95 -7.94 -6.59
C SER A 51 10.47 -7.93 -6.20
N PRO A 52 10.04 -7.43 -5.02
CA PRO A 52 8.62 -7.31 -4.70
C PRO A 52 7.93 -6.13 -5.40
N MET A 53 8.68 -5.14 -5.92
CA MET A 53 8.12 -3.88 -6.44
C MET A 53 7.20 -4.06 -7.66
N PRO A 54 7.48 -4.96 -8.63
CA PRO A 54 6.55 -5.24 -9.72
C PRO A 54 5.16 -5.68 -9.24
N PHE A 55 5.07 -6.44 -8.14
CA PHE A 55 3.78 -6.86 -7.58
C PHE A 55 3.02 -5.68 -6.96
N VAL A 56 3.73 -4.76 -6.30
CA VAL A 56 3.15 -3.52 -5.77
C VAL A 56 2.61 -2.66 -6.90
N LEU A 57 3.38 -2.46 -7.98
CA LEU A 57 2.93 -1.72 -9.16
C LEU A 57 1.71 -2.36 -9.81
N GLY A 58 1.70 -3.69 -9.93
CA GLY A 58 0.55 -4.45 -10.42
C GLY A 58 -0.68 -4.24 -9.54
N PHE A 59 -0.52 -4.24 -8.21
CA PHE A 59 -1.63 -4.02 -7.28
C PHE A 59 -2.21 -2.61 -7.40
N VAL A 60 -1.34 -1.59 -7.48
CA VAL A 60 -1.75 -0.20 -7.73
C VAL A 60 -2.53 -0.08 -9.04
N TYR A 61 -2.07 -0.72 -10.10
CA TYR A 61 -2.78 -0.71 -11.39
C TYR A 61 -4.18 -1.36 -11.31
N VAL A 62 -4.29 -2.48 -10.58
CA VAL A 62 -5.56 -3.18 -10.36
C VAL A 62 -6.53 -2.33 -9.53
N GLU A 63 -6.06 -1.68 -8.46
CA GLU A 63 -6.86 -0.74 -7.66
C GLU A 63 -7.30 0.47 -8.47
N TYR A 64 -6.39 1.08 -9.22
CA TYR A 64 -6.70 2.20 -10.11
C TYR A 64 -7.81 1.83 -11.11
N THR A 65 -7.71 0.65 -11.71
CA THR A 65 -8.72 0.15 -12.66
C THR A 65 -10.05 -0.15 -11.97
N ARG A 66 -10.04 -0.63 -10.71
CA ARG A 66 -11.25 -0.83 -9.89
C ARG A 66 -11.95 0.49 -9.64
N ILE A 67 -11.22 1.50 -9.14
CA ILE A 67 -11.75 2.82 -8.80
C ILE A 67 -12.32 3.53 -10.04
N ARG A 68 -11.62 3.47 -11.18
CA ARG A 68 -12.12 4.05 -12.44
C ARG A 68 -13.44 3.47 -12.94
N ARG A 69 -13.85 2.29 -12.46
CA ARG A 69 -15.10 1.63 -12.84
C ARG A 69 -16.25 1.94 -11.89
N THR A 70 -16.01 2.69 -10.81
CA THR A 70 -17.07 3.14 -9.91
C THR A 70 -17.70 4.43 -10.42
N ASP A 71 -18.86 4.80 -9.88
CA ASP A 71 -19.49 6.09 -10.15
C ASP A 71 -18.64 7.29 -9.70
N GLU A 72 -19.02 8.48 -10.14
CA GLU A 72 -18.30 9.73 -9.87
C GLU A 72 -18.26 10.10 -8.38
N LEU A 73 -19.35 9.85 -7.65
CA LEU A 73 -19.41 10.13 -6.22
C LEU A 73 -18.39 9.27 -5.47
N ARG A 74 -18.33 7.98 -5.80
CA ARG A 74 -17.37 7.04 -5.23
C ARG A 74 -15.93 7.42 -5.58
N GLN A 75 -15.67 7.85 -6.82
CA GLN A 75 -14.34 8.32 -7.22
C GLN A 75 -13.91 9.57 -6.42
N ARG A 76 -14.84 10.50 -6.14
CA ARG A 76 -14.57 11.67 -5.27
C ARG A 76 -14.21 11.25 -3.84
N VAL A 77 -14.95 10.30 -3.27
CA VAL A 77 -14.66 9.75 -1.93
C VAL A 77 -13.25 9.13 -1.91
N GLU A 78 -12.87 8.35 -2.92
CA GLU A 78 -11.54 7.75 -3.01
C GLU A 78 -10.43 8.80 -3.20
N LEU A 79 -10.69 9.85 -3.97
CA LEU A 79 -9.75 10.96 -4.14
C LEU A 79 -9.49 11.68 -2.82
N GLU A 80 -10.54 12.07 -2.10
CA GLU A 80 -10.41 12.75 -0.81
C GLU A 80 -9.74 11.87 0.24
N ALA A 81 -10.18 10.62 0.36
CA ALA A 81 -9.56 9.66 1.27
C ALA A 81 -8.08 9.44 0.93
N GLY A 82 -7.75 9.36 -0.37
CA GLY A 82 -6.38 9.26 -0.85
C GLY A 82 -5.53 10.48 -0.48
N LEU A 83 -6.07 11.68 -0.64
CA LEU A 83 -5.36 12.94 -0.37
C LEU A 83 -5.14 13.14 1.14
N VAL A 84 -6.16 12.88 1.97
CA VAL A 84 -6.04 12.90 3.43
C VAL A 84 -5.07 11.83 3.90
N GLY A 85 -5.21 10.59 3.41
CA GLY A 85 -4.31 9.48 3.74
C GLY A 85 -2.86 9.80 3.37
N LEU A 86 -2.63 10.42 2.21
CA LEU A 86 -1.31 10.87 1.78
C LEU A 86 -0.72 11.93 2.73
N VAL A 87 -1.48 13.00 3.02
CA VAL A 87 -0.99 14.09 3.89
C VAL A 87 -0.65 13.57 5.28
N VAL A 88 -1.53 12.77 5.88
CA VAL A 88 -1.28 12.16 7.20
C VAL A 88 -0.07 11.23 7.15
N SER A 89 0.05 10.41 6.10
CA SER A 89 1.20 9.52 5.91
C SER A 89 2.51 10.29 5.84
N ILE A 90 2.57 11.37 5.06
CA ILE A 90 3.76 12.21 4.93
C ILE A 90 4.15 12.76 6.31
N LEU A 91 3.21 13.39 7.01
CA LEU A 91 3.49 14.00 8.32
C LEU A 91 4.00 12.96 9.33
N VAL A 92 3.31 11.82 9.44
CA VAL A 92 3.68 10.79 10.42
C VAL A 92 4.98 10.09 10.04
N LEU A 93 5.15 9.66 8.79
CA LEU A 93 6.38 8.97 8.36
C LEU A 93 7.60 9.88 8.39
N THR A 94 7.44 11.18 8.08
CA THR A 94 8.52 12.16 8.26
C THR A 94 8.87 12.33 9.73
N ALA A 95 7.88 12.47 10.62
CA ALA A 95 8.15 12.57 12.06
C ALA A 95 8.85 11.31 12.59
N LEU A 96 8.39 10.12 12.20
CA LEU A 96 9.00 8.85 12.57
C LEU A 96 10.43 8.73 12.03
N GLY A 97 10.67 9.11 10.77
CA GLY A 97 12.01 9.11 10.18
C GLY A 97 12.96 10.12 10.82
N LEU A 98 12.46 11.28 11.29
CA LEU A 98 13.26 12.24 12.05
C LEU A 98 13.63 11.69 13.43
N LEU A 99 12.71 11.02 14.12
CA LEU A 99 12.97 10.38 15.40
C LEU A 99 13.96 9.21 15.28
N ASP A 100 13.86 8.43 14.21
CA ASP A 100 14.79 7.35 13.88
C ASP A 100 16.20 7.90 13.62
N ASN A 101 16.33 8.95 12.80
CA ASN A 101 17.60 9.64 12.56
C ASN A 101 18.19 10.30 13.83
N ALA A 102 17.35 10.72 14.76
CA ALA A 102 17.78 11.26 16.06
C ALA A 102 18.17 10.17 17.08
N GLY A 103 18.01 8.89 16.73
CA GLY A 103 18.31 7.75 17.61
C GLY A 103 17.32 7.57 18.77
N VAL A 104 16.11 8.15 18.66
CA VAL A 104 15.07 8.07 19.71
C VAL A 104 14.28 6.76 19.61
N ILE A 105 14.05 6.28 18.39
CA ILE A 105 13.34 5.05 18.07
C ILE A 105 14.07 4.30 16.96
N GLU A 106 13.81 3.00 16.81
CA GLU A 106 14.25 2.21 15.66
C GLU A 106 13.03 1.73 14.89
N LEU A 107 12.85 2.21 13.66
CA LEU A 107 11.68 1.87 12.84
C LEU A 107 12.04 1.22 11.52
N PRO A 108 11.68 -0.06 11.30
CA PRO A 108 11.89 -0.68 10.00
C PRO A 108 10.99 -0.03 8.97
N LEU A 109 11.59 0.46 7.88
CA LEU A 109 10.87 1.12 6.76
C LEU A 109 9.77 0.25 6.16
N LEU A 110 9.85 -1.07 6.33
CA LEU A 110 8.82 -2.02 5.91
C LEU A 110 7.45 -1.75 6.58
N LEU A 111 7.41 -1.11 7.76
CA LEU A 111 6.18 -0.71 8.44
C LEU A 111 5.49 0.50 7.80
N ALA A 112 6.17 1.25 6.93
CA ALA A 112 5.59 2.42 6.28
C ALA A 112 4.35 2.05 5.46
N ALA A 113 4.41 0.98 4.65
CA ALA A 113 3.28 0.58 3.81
C ALA A 113 2.03 0.16 4.64
N PRO A 114 2.13 -0.71 5.66
CA PRO A 114 1.01 -0.99 6.56
C PRO A 114 0.44 0.27 7.22
N LEU A 115 1.29 1.18 7.70
CA LEU A 115 0.84 2.44 8.30
C LEU A 115 0.07 3.31 7.31
N MET A 116 0.59 3.47 6.09
CA MET A 116 -0.10 4.20 5.01
C MET A 116 -1.46 3.59 4.70
N CYS A 117 -1.55 2.25 4.65
CA CYS A 117 -2.83 1.57 4.48
C CYS A 117 -3.80 1.95 5.62
N VAL A 118 -3.37 1.86 6.88
CA VAL A 118 -4.22 2.23 8.04
C VAL A 118 -4.72 3.67 7.92
N PHE A 119 -3.85 4.63 7.59
CA PHE A 119 -4.26 6.02 7.41
C PHE A 119 -5.27 6.20 6.28
N TYR A 120 -5.04 5.55 5.14
CA TYR A 120 -5.99 5.53 4.04
C TYR A 120 -7.34 4.91 4.45
N PHE A 121 -7.34 3.79 5.17
CA PHE A 121 -8.57 3.16 5.68
C PHE A 121 -9.37 4.11 6.59
N CYS A 122 -8.70 4.76 7.53
CA CYS A 122 -9.32 5.75 8.41
C CYS A 122 -9.90 6.92 7.60
N ALA A 123 -9.14 7.45 6.64
CA ALA A 123 -9.57 8.52 5.75
C ALA A 123 -10.78 8.10 4.89
N GLN A 124 -10.82 6.85 4.43
CA GLN A 124 -11.92 6.32 3.62
C GLN A 124 -13.22 6.21 4.42
N ILE A 125 -13.14 5.76 5.69
CA ILE A 125 -14.29 5.72 6.59
C ILE A 125 -14.81 7.13 6.88
N TRP A 126 -13.90 8.08 7.12
CA TRP A 126 -14.24 9.48 7.37
C TRP A 126 -14.92 10.13 6.15
N ALA A 127 -14.31 10.02 4.97
CA ALA A 127 -14.84 10.60 3.73
C ALA A 127 -16.20 9.99 3.39
N HIS A 128 -16.37 8.68 3.52
CA HIS A 128 -17.67 8.06 3.25
C HIS A 128 -18.79 8.59 4.17
N ARG A 129 -18.51 8.81 5.45
CA ARG A 129 -19.47 9.41 6.38
C ARG A 129 -19.79 10.87 6.06
N HIS A 130 -18.88 11.60 5.43
CA HIS A 130 -19.10 12.99 5.02
C HIS A 130 -20.10 13.12 3.86
N TYR A 131 -20.16 12.10 2.99
CA TYR A 131 -21.00 12.07 1.79
C TYR A 131 -22.30 11.26 1.94
N GLN A 132 -22.58 10.72 3.14
CA GLN A 132 -23.86 10.09 3.50
C GLN A 132 -24.82 11.13 4.07
#